data_AF-A0A3N4IUV6-F1
#
_entry.id   AF-A0A3N4IUV6-F1
#
_cell.length_a   1.000
_cell.length_b   1.000
_cell.length_c   1.000
_cell.angle_alpha   90.00
_cell.angle_beta   90.00
_cell.angle_gamma   90.00
#
_symmetry.space_group_name_H-M   'P 1'
#
loop_
_entity.id
_entity.type
_entity.pdbx_description
1 polymer ?
#
loop_
_entity_poly.entity_id
_entity_poly.type
_entity_poly.pdbx_seq_one_letter_code
_entity_poly.pdbx_strand_id
1 'polypeptide(L)'
;MDIMTERYGFSLSLRAYRDRFSQWEFTKRQALLHKHTELVAKVQELWAQNLSSSNMLHCLSLHGWNLSAIQLWNLRLHLSLHLLMGTANGDNAKFEAAVQAENLVREQLVSGQSI
;
A
#
# COMPACT_ATOMS: atom_id res chain seq x y z
N MET A 1 18.75 7.88 -21.17
CA MET A 1 18.87 6.82 -22.20
C MET A 1 20.09 7.06 -23.09
N ASP A 2 20.87 8.09 -22.79
CA ASP A 2 21.84 8.68 -23.71
C ASP A 2 23.11 7.84 -23.88
N ILE A 3 23.45 7.02 -22.88
CA ILE A 3 24.64 6.17 -22.90
C ILE A 3 24.59 5.14 -24.06
N MET A 4 23.43 4.56 -24.36
CA MET A 4 23.29 3.58 -25.44
C MET A 4 23.35 4.22 -26.82
N THR A 5 22.79 5.41 -26.98
CA THR A 5 22.86 6.18 -28.22
C THR A 5 24.25 6.77 -28.47
N GLU A 6 24.91 7.28 -27.43
CA GLU A 6 26.17 8.00 -27.55
C GLU A 6 27.38 7.06 -27.72
N ARG A 7 27.38 5.90 -27.05
CA ARG A 7 28.50 4.93 -27.16
C ARG A 7 28.30 3.84 -28.20
N TYR A 8 27.05 3.47 -28.50
CA TYR A 8 26.74 2.32 -29.36
C TYR A 8 25.92 2.69 -30.60
N GLY A 9 25.58 3.97 -30.81
CA GLY A 9 24.84 4.44 -31.99
C GLY A 9 23.42 3.87 -32.11
N PHE A 10 22.86 3.33 -31.02
CA PHE A 10 21.65 2.53 -31.06
C PHE A 10 20.47 3.27 -30.40
N SER A 11 19.52 3.73 -31.22
CA SER A 11 18.29 4.38 -30.74
C SER A 11 17.08 3.44 -30.86
N LEU A 12 16.88 2.62 -29.83
CA LEU A 12 15.63 1.86 -29.71
C LEU A 12 14.50 2.74 -29.17
N SER A 13 13.27 2.43 -29.61
CA SER A 13 12.07 3.00 -29.02
C SER A 13 11.88 2.50 -27.58
N LEU A 14 11.20 3.28 -26.73
CA LEU A 14 10.84 2.87 -25.37
C LEU A 14 10.11 1.52 -25.36
N ARG A 15 9.32 1.23 -26.40
CA ARG A 15 8.62 -0.04 -26.57
C ARG A 15 9.57 -1.22 -26.74
N ALA A 16 10.60 -1.09 -27.56
CA ALA A 16 11.57 -2.16 -27.77
C ALA A 16 12.39 -2.49 -26.50
N TYR A 17 12.69 -1.48 -25.68
CA TYR A 17 13.27 -1.72 -24.34
C TYR A 17 12.32 -2.50 -23.43
N ARG A 18 11.04 -2.12 -23.38
CA ARG A 18 10.04 -2.84 -22.56
C ARG A 18 9.90 -4.30 -23.00
N ASP A 19 9.86 -4.56 -24.30
CA ASP A 19 9.76 -5.93 -24.83
C ASP A 19 11.00 -6.77 -24.47
N ARG A 20 12.22 -6.21 -24.59
CA ARG A 20 13.45 -6.91 -24.19
C ARG A 20 13.54 -7.14 -22.69
N PHE A 21 13.19 -6.16 -21.86
CA PHE A 21 13.15 -6.34 -20.41
C PHE A 21 12.10 -7.35 -19.96
N SER A 22 10.97 -7.42 -20.66
CA SER A 22 9.98 -8.47 -20.42
C SER A 22 10.51 -9.84 -20.80
N GLN A 23 11.21 -9.98 -21.93
CA GLN A 23 11.80 -11.25 -22.37
C GLN A 23 12.93 -11.74 -21.45
N TRP A 24 13.65 -10.81 -20.82
CA TRP A 24 14.67 -11.14 -19.82
C TRP A 24 14.09 -11.41 -18.42
N GLU A 25 12.76 -11.47 -18.29
CA GLU A 25 12.07 -11.67 -17.02
C GLU A 25 12.48 -10.65 -15.94
N PHE A 26 12.95 -9.47 -16.37
CA PHE A 26 13.44 -8.43 -15.47
C PHE A 26 12.29 -7.80 -14.68
N THR A 27 11.10 -7.74 -15.28
CA THR A 27 9.88 -7.32 -14.61
C THR A 27 9.20 -8.52 -13.94
N LYS A 28 9.65 -8.90 -12.74
CA LYS A 28 8.85 -9.80 -11.90
C LYS A 28 7.54 -9.10 -11.59
N ARG A 29 6.42 -9.64 -12.10
CA ARG A 29 5.08 -9.16 -11.78
C ARG A 29 4.90 -9.31 -10.26
N GLN A 30 4.87 -8.19 -9.54
CA GLN A 30 4.72 -8.21 -8.09
C GLN A 30 3.37 -8.86 -7.74
N ALA A 31 3.38 -9.81 -6.80
CA ALA A 31 2.15 -10.45 -6.33
C ALA A 31 1.24 -9.39 -5.70
N LEU A 32 0.00 -9.30 -6.18
CA LEU A 32 -1.01 -8.35 -5.70
C LEU A 32 -1.64 -8.86 -4.40
N LEU A 33 -0.85 -8.92 -3.33
CA LEU A 33 -1.24 -9.49 -2.03
C LEU A 33 -2.47 -8.82 -1.42
N HIS A 34 -2.71 -7.54 -1.71
CA HIS A 34 -3.88 -6.80 -1.27
C HIS A 34 -5.21 -7.33 -1.86
N LYS A 35 -5.17 -8.12 -2.94
CA LYS A 35 -6.37 -8.72 -3.54
C LYS A 35 -6.84 -9.96 -2.77
N HIS A 36 -5.98 -10.57 -1.97
CA HIS A 36 -6.31 -11.74 -1.18
C HIS A 36 -7.00 -11.32 0.12
N THR A 37 -8.34 -11.29 0.10
CA THR A 37 -9.18 -10.84 1.22
C THR A 37 -8.93 -11.61 2.52
N GLU A 38 -8.74 -12.93 2.44
CA GLU A 38 -8.45 -13.78 3.61
C GLU A 38 -7.12 -13.43 4.27
N LEU A 39 -6.06 -13.26 3.47
CA LEU A 39 -4.75 -12.85 3.95
C LEU A 39 -4.83 -11.49 4.63
N VAL A 40 -5.52 -10.55 3.98
CA VAL A 40 -5.73 -9.19 4.46
C VAL A 40 -6.44 -9.19 5.82
N ALA A 41 -7.54 -9.93 5.94
CA ALA A 41 -8.30 -10.03 7.19
C ALA A 41 -7.43 -10.60 8.32
N LYS A 42 -6.63 -11.62 8.03
CA LYS A 42 -5.74 -12.21 9.03
C LYS A 42 -4.64 -11.23 9.47
N VAL A 43 -4.07 -10.48 8.54
CA VAL A 43 -3.07 -9.45 8.86
C VAL A 43 -3.67 -8.34 9.73
N GLN A 44 -4.92 -7.93 9.46
CA GLN A 44 -5.63 -6.96 10.30
C GLN A 44 -5.88 -7.49 11.72
N GLU A 45 -6.27 -8.76 11.86
CA GLU A 45 -6.46 -9.41 13.16
C GLU A 45 -5.14 -9.45 13.96
N LEU A 46 -4.05 -9.90 13.34
CA LEU A 46 -2.74 -9.98 13.99
C LEU A 46 -2.20 -8.60 14.36
N TRP A 47 -2.49 -7.59 13.52
CA TRP A 47 -2.17 -6.20 13.81
C TRP A 47 -2.96 -5.66 15.00
N ALA A 48 -4.26 -5.95 15.08
CA ALA A 48 -5.12 -5.56 16.21
C ALA A 48 -4.67 -6.19 17.54
N GLN A 49 -4.08 -7.39 17.48
CA GLN A 49 -3.44 -8.06 18.63
C GLN A 49 -2.05 -7.46 18.99
N ASN A 50 -1.61 -6.42 18.28
CA ASN A 50 -0.31 -5.76 18.48
C ASN A 50 0.89 -6.71 18.36
N LEU A 51 0.81 -7.69 17.45
CA LEU A 51 1.91 -8.62 17.20
C LEU A 51 3.05 -7.92 16.47
N SER A 52 4.29 -8.35 16.75
CA SER A 52 5.48 -7.88 16.03
C SER A 52 5.48 -8.38 14.58
N SER A 53 6.18 -7.68 13.68
CA SER A 53 6.32 -8.09 12.28
C SER A 53 6.87 -9.51 12.12
N SER A 54 7.80 -9.93 12.99
CA SER A 54 8.37 -11.27 12.98
C SER A 54 7.32 -12.33 13.35
N ASN A 55 6.54 -12.07 14.41
CA ASN A 55 5.49 -12.98 14.86
C ASN A 55 4.37 -13.08 13.83
N MET A 56 3.99 -11.95 13.21
CA MET A 56 3.03 -11.94 12.10
C MET A 56 3.48 -12.85 10.95
N LEU A 57 4.74 -12.75 10.51
CA LEU A 57 5.26 -13.62 9.44
C LEU A 57 5.22 -15.10 9.84
N HIS A 58 5.57 -15.41 11.09
CA HIS A 58 5.51 -16.79 11.59
C HIS A 58 4.06 -17.31 11.58
N CYS A 59 3.11 -16.56 12.13
CA CYS A 59 1.69 -16.94 12.09
C CYS A 59 1.17 -17.13 10.66
N LEU A 60 1.52 -16.23 9.75
CA LEU A 60 1.11 -16.32 8.34
C LEU A 60 1.72 -17.55 7.65
N SER A 61 2.97 -17.91 7.96
CA SER A 61 3.60 -19.13 7.43
C SER A 61 2.91 -20.41 7.91
N LEU A 62 2.43 -20.45 9.16
CA LEU A 62 1.68 -21.59 9.71
C LEU A 62 0.33 -21.78 8.99
N HIS A 63 -0.27 -20.69 8.52
CA HIS A 63 -1.49 -20.72 7.70
C HIS A 63 -1.22 -20.99 6.21
N GLY A 64 0.05 -21.16 5.80
CA GLY A 64 0.44 -21.46 4.43
C GLY A 64 0.79 -20.24 3.56
N TRP A 65 0.81 -19.03 4.13
CA TRP A 65 1.24 -17.82 3.42
C TRP A 65 2.73 -17.56 3.63
N ASN A 66 3.54 -17.86 2.62
CA ASN A 66 4.97 -17.54 2.61
C ASN A 66 5.20 -16.10 2.12
N LEU A 67 5.24 -15.17 3.06
CA LEU A 67 5.50 -13.76 2.79
C LEU A 67 6.90 -13.34 3.23
N SER A 68 7.51 -12.44 2.45
CA SER A 68 8.72 -11.71 2.87
C SER A 68 8.35 -10.55 3.81
N ALA A 69 9.28 -10.14 4.66
CA ALA A 69 9.13 -8.95 5.51
C ALA A 69 8.77 -7.69 4.70
N ILE A 70 9.37 -7.52 3.53
CA ILE A 70 9.08 -6.38 2.62
C ILE A 70 7.65 -6.47 2.08
N GLN A 71 7.19 -7.67 1.75
CA GLN A 71 5.82 -7.88 1.28
C GLN A 71 4.79 -7.58 2.37
N LEU A 72 5.05 -8.02 3.60
CA LEU A 72 4.20 -7.68 4.75
C LEU A 72 4.20 -6.17 5.03
N TRP A 73 5.35 -5.52 4.95
CA TRP A 73 5.45 -4.07 5.13
C TRP A 73 4.67 -3.30 4.05
N ASN A 74 4.86 -3.65 2.77
CA ASN A 74 4.11 -3.08 1.66
C ASN A 74 2.60 -3.31 1.79
N LEU A 75 2.18 -4.50 2.27
CA LEU A 75 0.79 -4.81 2.52
C LEU A 75 0.22 -3.89 3.62
N ARG A 76 0.93 -3.72 4.73
CA ARG A 76 0.52 -2.84 5.84
C ARG A 76 0.47 -1.36 5.45
N LEU A 77 1.34 -0.93 4.54
CA LEU A 77 1.34 0.42 3.97
C LEU A 77 0.32 0.63 2.85
N HIS A 78 -0.34 -0.43 2.38
CA HIS A 78 -1.26 -0.30 1.26
C HIS A 78 -2.45 0.59 1.64
N LEU A 79 -2.89 1.43 0.69
CA LEU A 79 -3.98 2.41 0.88
C LEU A 79 -5.33 1.75 1.21
N SER A 80 -5.50 0.45 1.06
CA SER A 80 -6.72 -0.23 1.49
C SER A 80 -6.68 -0.62 2.98
N LEU A 81 -5.49 -0.71 3.59
CA LEU A 81 -5.30 -1.25 4.94
C LEU A 81 -4.86 -0.20 5.95
N HIS A 82 -4.03 0.77 5.55
CA HIS A 82 -3.59 1.89 6.39
C HIS A 82 -3.14 1.48 7.81
N LEU A 83 -2.45 0.34 7.93
CA LEU A 83 -2.11 -0.22 9.25
C LEU A 83 -0.86 0.43 9.85
N LEU A 84 -0.18 1.33 9.14
CA LEU A 84 1.03 2.00 9.62
C LEU A 84 0.83 3.53 9.59
N MET A 85 1.17 4.19 10.70
CA MET A 85 1.06 5.66 10.83
C MET A 85 1.88 6.37 9.73
N GLY A 86 1.24 7.31 9.03
CA GLY A 86 1.87 8.13 7.98
C GLY A 86 1.47 7.80 6.55
N THR A 87 0.72 6.72 6.31
CA THR A 87 0.00 6.59 5.05
C THR A 87 -1.12 7.62 5.01
N ALA A 88 -1.11 8.49 3.99
CA ALA A 88 -2.16 9.49 3.81
C ALA A 88 -3.52 8.79 3.90
N ASN A 89 -4.33 9.15 4.91
CA ASN A 89 -5.72 8.75 5.00
C ASN A 89 -6.32 8.87 3.60
N GLY A 90 -6.73 7.73 3.02
CA GLY A 90 -7.33 7.72 1.69
C GLY A 90 -8.47 8.73 1.59
N ASP A 91 -8.86 9.11 0.38
CA ASP A 91 -9.81 10.21 0.16
C ASP A 91 -11.12 10.03 0.94
N ASN A 92 -11.52 8.79 1.22
CA ASN A 92 -12.67 8.45 2.08
C ASN A 92 -12.49 8.89 3.53
N ALA A 93 -11.32 8.69 4.14
CA ALA A 93 -11.06 9.10 5.52
C ALA A 93 -10.91 10.63 5.64
N LYS A 94 -10.46 11.32 4.58
CA LYS A 94 -10.53 12.79 4.50
C LYS A 94 -11.96 13.28 4.38
N PHE A 95 -12.78 12.61 3.57
CA PHE A 95 -14.19 12.92 3.39
C PHE A 95 -14.97 12.73 4.70
N GLU A 96 -14.78 11.60 5.39
CA GLU A 96 -15.39 11.35 6.69
C GLU A 96 -14.96 12.37 7.75
N ALA A 97 -13.68 12.74 7.80
CA ALA A 97 -13.18 13.78 8.69
C ALA A 97 -13.79 15.16 8.36
N ALA A 98 -13.97 15.50 7.08
CA ALA A 98 -14.61 16.73 6.66
C ALA A 98 -16.09 16.77 7.08
N VAL A 99 -16.84 15.68 6.87
CA VAL A 99 -18.23 15.56 7.30
C VAL A 99 -18.35 15.67 8.83
N GLN A 100 -17.44 15.06 9.58
CA GLN A 100 -17.43 15.19 11.04
C GLN A 100 -17.10 16.62 11.50
N ALA A 101 -16.15 17.30 10.85
CA ALA A 101 -15.84 18.69 11.15
C ALA A 101 -17.03 19.62 10.86
N GLU A 102 -17.75 19.41 9.75
CA GLU A 102 -18.97 20.16 9.43
C GLU A 102 -20.06 19.97 10.48
N ASN A 103 -20.27 18.73 10.94
CA ASN A 103 -21.26 18.43 11.98
C ASN A 103 -20.90 19.11 13.30
N LEU A 104 -19.62 19.08 13.69
CA LEU A 104 -19.14 19.74 14.91
C LEU A 104 -19.35 21.26 14.86
N VAL A 105 -19.03 21.89 13.72
CA VAL A 105 -19.26 23.33 13.52
C VAL A 105 -20.75 23.65 13.58
N ARG A 106 -21.62 22.82 12.98
CA ARG A 106 -23.08 23.00 13.07
C ARG A 106 -23.57 22.90 14.51
N GLU A 107 -23.10 21.91 15.27
CA GLU A 107 -23.47 21.72 16.68
C GLU A 107 -23.03 22.90 17.55
N GLN A 108 -21.82 23.44 17.32
CA GLN A 108 -21.30 24.62 18.03
C GLN A 108 -22.10 25.89 17.72
N LEU A 109 -22.52 26.07 16.46
CA LEU A 109 -23.37 27.19 16.07
C LEU A 109 -24.77 27.10 16.69
N VAL A 110 -25.32 25.89 16.82
CA VAL A 110 -26.63 25.65 17.45
C VAL A 110 -26.56 25.81 18.97
N SER A 111 -25.45 25.43 19.61
CA SER A 111 -25.28 25.56 21.07
C SER A 111 -24.95 26.99 21.53
N GLY A 112 -24.72 27.92 20.59
CA GLY A 112 -24.45 29.33 20.89
C GLY A 112 -23.14 29.58 21.64
N GLN A 113 -22.25 28.58 21.72
CA GLN A 113 -20.94 28.73 22.32
C GLN A 113 -20.01 29.40 21.30
N SER A 114 -19.86 30.72 21.42
CA SER A 114 -18.78 31.44 20.74
C SER A 114 -17.46 31.10 21.43
N ILE A 115 -16.44 30.77 20.61
CA ILE A 115 -15.03 30.63 21.03
C ILE A 115 -14.54 31.95 21.64
#